data_AF-A0A1V4H7R6-F1
#
_entry.id   AF-A0A1V4H7R6-F1
#
_cell.length_a   1.000
_cell.length_b   1.000
_cell.length_c   1.000
_cell.angle_alpha   90.00
_cell.angle_beta   90.00
_cell.angle_gamma   90.00
#
_symmetry.space_group_name_H-M   'P 1'
#
loop_
_entity.id
_entity.type
_entity.pdbx_description
1 polymer ?
#
loop_
_entity_poly.entity_id
_entity_poly.type
_entity_poly.pdbx_seq_one_letter_code
_entity_poly.pdbx_strand_id
1 'polypeptide(L)'
;MNKYVFYIVTSVICILIPVVGLLYGLWDSHQPKIGPVGDGKPNYPTVPQLVPIVSCFILGVVNLPVAIMRYRQNKKTYEDRKN
;
A
#
# COMPACT_ATOMS: atom_id res chain seq x y z
N MET A 1 6.08 17.46 10.18
CA MET A 1 5.27 17.12 8.99
C MET A 1 3.81 17.33 9.32
N ASN A 2 3.02 17.98 8.44
CA ASN A 2 1.59 18.19 8.69
C ASN A 2 0.89 16.81 8.81
N LYS A 3 0.09 16.60 9.88
CA LYS A 3 -0.60 15.31 10.13
C LYS A 3 -1.40 14.82 8.91
N TYR A 4 -2.01 15.73 8.17
CA TYR A 4 -2.79 15.40 6.97
C TYR A 4 -1.91 14.91 5.82
N VAL A 5 -0.71 15.47 5.67
CA VAL A 5 0.28 15.00 4.68
C VAL A 5 0.79 13.62 5.06
N PHE A 6 1.03 13.37 6.36
CA PHE A 6 1.39 12.03 6.84
C PHE A 6 0.31 11.00 6.51
N TYR A 7 -0.98 11.30 6.75
CA TYR A 7 -2.06 10.39 6.38
C TYR A 7 -2.11 10.08 4.88
N ILE A 8 -1.88 11.08 4.02
CA ILE A 8 -1.83 10.87 2.56
C ILE A 8 -0.66 9.94 2.20
N VAL A 9 0.54 10.22 2.72
CA VAL A 9 1.74 9.40 2.45
C VAL A 9 1.53 7.96 2.92
N THR A 10 1.02 7.76 4.14
CA THR A 10 0.75 6.41 4.66
C THR A 10 -0.29 5.67 3.81
N SER A 11 -1.36 6.34 3.37
CA SER A 11 -2.35 5.72 2.46
C SER A 11 -1.74 5.32 1.13
N VAL A 12 -0.85 6.15 0.55
CA VAL A 12 -0.12 5.81 -0.68
C VAL A 12 0.78 4.59 -0.46
N ILE A 13 1.50 4.53 0.66
CA ILE A 13 2.35 3.38 1.02
C ILE A 13 1.51 2.11 1.16
N CYS A 14 0.35 2.17 1.83
CA CYS A 14 -0.56 1.03 1.95
C CYS A 14 -1.12 0.53 0.60
N ILE A 15 -1.15 1.37 -0.43
CA ILE A 15 -1.51 0.97 -1.79
C ILE A 15 -0.30 0.34 -2.50
N LEU A 16 0.87 0.97 -2.40
CA LEU A 16 2.06 0.56 -3.15
C LEU A 16 2.68 -0.75 -2.64
N ILE A 17 2.81 -0.91 -1.31
CA ILE A 17 3.44 -2.11 -0.70
C ILE A 17 2.79 -3.42 -1.20
N PRO A 18 1.46 -3.61 -1.08
CA PRO A 18 0.84 -4.86 -1.53
C PRO A 18 0.97 -5.06 -3.05
N VAL A 19 0.90 -4.00 -3.85
CA VAL A 19 1.07 -4.10 -5.31
C VAL A 19 2.50 -4.54 -5.67
N VAL A 20 3.51 -3.87 -5.12
CA VAL A 20 4.92 -4.21 -5.35
C VAL A 20 5.23 -5.60 -4.81
N GLY A 21 4.70 -5.97 -3.64
CA GLY A 21 4.87 -7.30 -3.05
C GLY A 21 4.28 -8.41 -3.92
N LEU A 22 3.10 -8.20 -4.50
CA LEU A 22 2.49 -9.17 -5.44
C LEU A 22 3.27 -9.28 -6.75
N LEU A 23 3.72 -8.16 -7.31
CA LEU A 23 4.56 -8.17 -8.52
C LEU A 23 5.90 -8.86 -8.28
N TYR A 24 6.52 -8.59 -7.13
CA TYR A 24 7.75 -9.25 -6.72
C TYR A 24 7.53 -10.75 -6.51
N GLY A 25 6.45 -11.14 -5.81
CA GLY A 25 6.10 -12.55 -5.61
C GLY A 25 5.81 -13.28 -6.93
N LEU A 26 5.15 -12.62 -7.87
CA LEU A 26 4.91 -13.16 -9.22
C LEU A 26 6.23 -13.31 -9.99
N TRP A 27 7.12 -12.33 -9.91
CA TRP A 27 8.43 -12.45 -10.54
C TRP A 27 9.22 -13.61 -9.90
N ASP A 28 9.36 -13.64 -8.58
CA ASP A 28 10.07 -14.70 -7.85
C ASP A 28 9.50 -16.10 -8.13
N SER A 29 8.18 -16.23 -8.30
CA SER A 29 7.55 -17.52 -8.61
C SER A 29 7.91 -18.07 -9.99
N HIS A 30 8.26 -17.19 -10.95
CA HIS A 30 8.67 -17.57 -12.29
C HIS A 30 10.18 -17.75 -12.44
N GLN A 31 10.97 -17.40 -11.41
CA GLN A 31 12.40 -17.66 -11.46
C GLN A 31 12.68 -19.16 -11.29
N PRO A 32 13.60 -19.72 -12.09
CA PRO A 32 13.96 -21.13 -11.98
C PRO A 32 14.64 -21.35 -10.63
N LYS A 33 13.93 -21.99 -9.69
CA LYS A 33 14.42 -22.28 -8.34
C LYS A 33 15.37 -23.49 -8.32
N ILE A 34 16.39 -23.45 -9.17
CA ILE A 34 17.46 -24.44 -9.28
C ILE A 34 18.55 -24.10 -8.28
N GLY A 35 18.55 -24.79 -7.14
CA GLY A 35 19.55 -24.65 -6.09
C GLY A 35 19.36 -25.68 -4.98
N PRO A 36 20.32 -25.81 -4.05
CA PRO A 36 20.33 -26.86 -3.01
C PRO A 36 19.17 -26.81 -2.00
N VAL A 37 18.32 -25.78 -2.05
CA VAL A 37 17.20 -25.55 -1.13
C VAL A 37 15.85 -25.32 -1.85
N GLY A 38 15.76 -25.59 -3.16
CA GLY A 38 14.57 -25.30 -3.97
C GLY A 38 13.98 -26.53 -4.65
N ASP A 39 12.70 -26.82 -4.39
CA ASP A 39 11.97 -27.96 -4.98
C ASP A 39 11.41 -27.67 -6.39
N GLY A 40 11.81 -26.54 -7.01
CA GLY A 40 11.35 -26.10 -8.33
C GLY A 40 9.87 -25.70 -8.43
N LYS A 41 9.09 -25.78 -7.34
CA LYS A 41 7.65 -25.46 -7.34
C LYS A 41 7.40 -23.96 -7.09
N PRO A 42 6.55 -23.31 -7.90
CA PRO A 42 6.10 -21.94 -7.62
C PRO A 42 5.37 -21.90 -6.27
N ASN A 43 5.73 -20.95 -5.41
CA ASN A 43 5.05 -20.73 -4.14
C ASN A 43 4.12 -19.52 -4.27
N TYR A 44 2.83 -19.78 -4.47
CA TYR A 44 1.81 -18.74 -4.55
C TYR A 44 1.28 -18.38 -3.17
N PRO A 45 0.92 -17.11 -2.92
CA PRO A 45 0.33 -16.70 -1.65
C PRO A 45 -0.96 -17.50 -1.38
N THR A 46 -1.00 -18.12 -0.22
CA THR A 46 -2.17 -18.86 0.26
C THR A 46 -3.30 -17.90 0.63
N VAL A 47 -4.55 -18.38 0.69
CA VAL A 47 -5.71 -17.56 1.06
C VAL A 47 -5.50 -16.79 2.37
N PRO A 48 -4.95 -17.37 3.45
CA PRO A 48 -4.65 -16.63 4.68
C PRO A 48 -3.61 -15.50 4.49
N GLN A 49 -2.68 -15.64 3.56
CA GLN A 49 -1.68 -14.61 3.24
C GLN A 49 -2.25 -13.48 2.36
N LEU A 50 -3.29 -13.76 1.57
CA LEU A 50 -3.96 -12.74 0.76
C LEU A 50 -4.82 -11.78 1.60
N VAL A 51 -5.41 -12.26 2.70
CA VAL A 51 -6.24 -11.43 3.60
C VAL A 51 -5.53 -10.15 4.08
N PRO A 52 -4.32 -10.19 4.67
CA PRO A 52 -3.61 -8.98 5.10
C PRO A 52 -3.20 -8.10 3.91
N ILE A 53 -2.84 -8.69 2.76
CA ILE A 53 -2.45 -7.94 1.55
C ILE A 53 -3.62 -7.12 1.02
N VAL A 54 -4.78 -7.77 0.86
CA VAL A 54 -6.00 -7.15 0.32
C VAL A 54 -6.56 -6.13 1.31
N SER A 55 -6.60 -6.45 2.60
CA SER A 55 -7.08 -5.50 3.62
C SER A 55 -6.21 -4.25 3.72
N CYS A 56 -4.88 -4.38 3.66
CA CYS A 56 -3.96 -3.25 3.62
C CYS A 56 -4.22 -2.35 2.40
N PHE A 57 -4.39 -2.95 1.22
CA PHE A 57 -4.70 -2.24 -0.01
C PHE A 57 -6.03 -1.49 0.08
N ILE A 58 -7.11 -2.16 0.51
CA ILE A 58 -8.43 -1.55 0.66
C ILE A 58 -8.38 -0.37 1.64
N LEU A 59 -7.69 -0.53 2.77
CA LEU A 59 -7.51 0.55 3.74
C LEU A 59 -6.78 1.75 3.14
N GLY A 60 -5.75 1.53 2.31
CA GLY A 60 -5.08 2.61 1.60
C GLY A 60 -6.00 3.35 0.63
N VAL A 61 -6.73 2.60 -0.21
CA VAL A 61 -7.64 3.15 -1.23
C VAL A 61 -8.79 3.95 -0.59
N VAL A 62 -9.41 3.42 0.47
CA VAL A 62 -10.56 4.09 1.12
C VAL A 62 -10.12 5.32 1.92
N ASN A 63 -8.96 5.27 2.58
CA ASN A 63 -8.50 6.39 3.41
C ASN A 63 -7.86 7.53 2.61
N LEU A 64 -7.36 7.28 1.40
CA LEU A 64 -6.70 8.30 0.58
C LEU A 64 -7.62 9.49 0.23
N PRO A 65 -8.85 9.30 -0.30
CA PRO A 65 -9.78 10.40 -0.56
C PRO A 65 -10.10 11.22 0.69
N VAL A 66 -10.35 10.54 1.82
CA VAL A 66 -10.67 11.19 3.10
C VAL A 66 -9.49 12.03 3.59
N ALA A 67 -8.26 11.52 3.48
CA ALA A 67 -7.05 12.24 3.85
C ALA A 67 -6.85 13.49 2.98
N ILE A 68 -7.08 13.39 1.67
CA ILE A 68 -6.99 14.52 0.73
C ILE A 68 -8.06 15.58 1.05
N MET A 69 -9.31 15.17 1.28
CA MET A 69 -10.38 16.10 1.64
C MET A 69 -10.06 16.87 2.92
N ARG A 70 -9.60 16.17 3.97
CA ARG A 70 -9.21 16.79 5.24
C ARG A 70 -8.00 17.73 5.08
N TYR A 71 -7.04 17.36 4.25
CA TYR A 71 -5.91 18.25 3.93
C TYR A 71 -6.38 19.55 3.26
N ARG A 72 -7.28 19.45 2.27
CA ARG A 72 -7.84 20.62 1.57
C ARG A 72 -8.63 21.53 2.51
N GLN A 73 -9.47 20.96 3.37
CA GLN A 73 -10.23 21.72 4.38
C GLN A 73 -9.29 22.46 5.32
N ASN A 74 -8.28 21.77 5.87
CA ASN A 74 -7.32 22.41 6.78
C ASN A 74 -6.51 23.52 6.10
N LYS A 75 -6.13 23.33 4.83
CA LYS A 75 -5.45 24.37 4.06
C LYS A 75 -6.36 25.60 3.88
N LYS A 76 -7.63 25.39 3.52
CA LYS A 76 -8.60 26.49 3.37
C LYS A 76 -8.78 27.28 4.67
N THR A 77 -9.00 26.60 5.80
CA THR A 77 -9.11 27.26 7.11
C THR A 77 -7.85 28.03 7.51
N TYR A 78 -6.67 27.55 7.13
CA TYR A 78 -5.42 28.26 7.39
C TYR A 78 -5.29 29.55 6.57
N GLU A 79 -5.67 29.51 5.29
CA GLU A 79 -5.70 30.70 4.42
C GLU A 79 -6.75 31.72 4.89
N ASP A 80 -7.94 31.28 5.27
CA ASP A 80 -9.03 32.15 5.77
C ASP A 80 -8.65 32.87 7.08
N ARG A 81 -7.77 32.31 7.92
CA ARG A 81 -7.26 32.97 9.14
C ARG A 81 -6.11 33.94 8.89
N LYS A 82 -5.49 33.88 7.72
CA LYS A 82 -4.32 34.69 7.36
C LYS A 82 -4.72 36.00 6.69
N ASN A 83 -5.88 36.03 6.03
CA ASN A 83 -6.54 37.24 5.50
C ASN A 83 -7.37 37.94 6.58
#